data_AF-A0A5J4T5X8-F1
#
_entry.id   AF-A0A5J4T5X8-F1
#
_cell.length_a   1.000
_cell.length_b   1.000
_cell.length_c   1.000
_cell.angle_alpha   90.00
_cell.angle_beta   90.00
_cell.angle_gamma   90.00
#
_symmetry.space_group_name_H-M   'P 1'
#
loop_
_entity.id
_entity.type
_entity.pdbx_description
1 polymer ?
#
loop_
_entity_poly.entity_id
_entity_poly.type
_entity_poly.pdbx_seq_one_letter_code
_entity_poly.pdbx_strand_id
1 'polypeptide(L)' 'MWPGVTELSGWNQQIPQYPARGIASAVPTLDPIGLQLLDSMLQYDPNKRISAKNAMLHQWFSDVPPEIKELSKVG' A
#
# COMPACT_ATOMS: atom_id res chain seq x y z
N MET A 1 -9.29 -5.84 8.23
CA MET A 1 -9.40 -7.27 8.60
C MET A 1 -9.09 -8.13 7.38
N TRP A 2 -8.18 -9.10 7.51
CA TRP A 2 -7.79 -10.09 6.50
C TRP A 2 -8.42 -11.45 6.85
N PRO A 3 -9.48 -11.87 6.14
CA PRO A 3 -10.10 -13.18 6.36
C PRO A 3 -9.14 -14.32 6.02
N GLY A 4 -9.10 -15.38 6.84
CA GLY A 4 -8.27 -16.57 6.60
C GLY A 4 -6.80 -16.43 6.98
N VAL A 5 -6.35 -15.28 7.52
CA VAL A 5 -4.94 -15.08 7.92
C VAL A 5 -4.45 -16.12 8.95
N THR A 6 -5.37 -16.62 9.78
CA THR A 6 -5.07 -17.62 10.82
C THR A 6 -4.83 -19.03 10.27
N GLU A 7 -5.17 -19.28 9.00
CA GLU A 7 -5.03 -20.56 8.32
C GLU A 7 -3.70 -20.66 7.53
N LEU A 8 -2.94 -19.56 7.45
CA LEU A 8 -1.65 -19.54 6.77
C LEU A 8 -0.61 -20.36 7.54
N SER A 9 0.24 -21.10 6.81
CA SER A 9 1.28 -21.96 7.40
C SER A 9 2.28 -21.22 8.29
N GLY A 10 2.47 -19.90 8.07
CA GLY A 10 3.32 -19.04 8.90
C GLY A 10 2.60 -18.35 10.06
N TRP A 11 1.30 -18.56 10.26
CA TRP A 11 0.56 -17.95 11.36
C TRP A 11 0.93 -18.60 12.69
N ASN A 12 1.29 -17.79 13.68
CA ASN A 12 1.58 -18.24 15.03
C ASN A 12 0.72 -17.44 16.04
N GLN A 13 -0.03 -18.15 16.88
CA GLN A 13 -0.89 -17.56 17.91
C GLN A 13 -0.12 -16.82 19.02
N GLN A 14 1.20 -17.02 19.12
CA GLN A 14 2.07 -16.31 20.05
C GLN A 14 2.51 -14.92 19.55
N ILE A 15 2.16 -14.54 18.31
CA ILE A 15 2.45 -13.21 17.79
C ILE A 15 1.69 -12.18 18.65
N PRO A 16 2.38 -11.16 19.21
CA PRO A 16 1.72 -10.11 19.98
C PRO A 16 0.67 -9.37 19.16
N GLN A 17 -0.46 -9.02 19.78
CA GLN A 17 -1.45 -8.16 19.16
C GLN A 17 -1.01 -6.70 19.28
N TYR A 18 -0.67 -6.09 18.15
CA TYR A 18 -0.32 -4.68 18.09
C TYR A 18 -1.56 -3.83 17.79
N PRO A 19 -1.77 -2.72 18.50
CA PRO A 19 -2.83 -1.78 18.16
C PRO A 19 -2.56 -1.15 16.80
N ALA A 20 -3.62 -0.90 16.04
CA ALA A 20 -3.51 -0.19 14.78
C ALA A 20 -2.89 1.20 15.01
N ARG A 21 -1.87 1.54 14.22
CA ARG A 21 -1.29 2.89 14.18
C ARG A 21 -1.55 3.50 12.80
N GLY A 22 -1.89 4.78 12.79
CA GLY A 22 -2.05 5.52 11.54
C GLY A 22 -0.71 5.62 10.81
N ILE A 23 -0.72 5.32 9.51
CA ILE A 23 0.49 5.26 8.68
C ILE A 23 1.24 6.59 8.61
N ALA A 24 0.53 7.71 8.75
CA ALA A 24 1.11 9.05 8.80
C ALA A 24 2.20 9.22 9.88
N SER A 25 2.08 8.48 11.00
CA SER A 25 3.10 8.51 12.06
C SER A 25 4.45 7.90 11.64
N ALA A 26 4.44 6.99 10.66
CA ALA A 26 5.65 6.36 10.13
C ALA A 26 6.28 7.18 8.98
N VAL A 27 5.49 8.01 8.30
CA VAL A 27 5.91 8.81 7.14
C VAL A 27 5.47 10.27 7.29
N PRO A 28 6.06 11.03 8.22
CA PRO A 28 5.56 12.36 8.60
C PRO A 28 5.70 13.42 7.50
N THR A 29 6.54 13.18 6.50
CA THR A 29 6.79 14.11 5.38
C THR A 29 5.89 13.84 4.17
N LEU A 30 5.08 12.77 4.20
CA LEU A 30 4.23 12.41 3.08
C LEU A 30 2.92 13.21 3.13
N ASP A 31 2.54 13.76 1.99
CA ASP A 31 1.32 14.54 1.86
C ASP A 31 0.05 13.66 1.97
N PRO A 32 -1.14 14.26 2.20
CA PRO A 32 -2.38 13.50 2.35
C PRO A 32 -2.76 12.63 1.14
N ILE A 33 -2.39 12.99 -0.09
CA ILE A 33 -2.67 12.19 -1.29
C ILE A 33 -1.70 11.01 -1.35
N GLY A 34 -0.43 11.21 -1.00
CA GLY A 34 0.55 10.14 -0.88
C GLY A 34 0.18 9.13 0.19
N LEU A 35 -0.34 9.60 1.34
CA LEU A 35 -0.82 8.74 2.42
C LEU A 35 -1.96 7.82 1.97
N GLN A 36 -2.89 8.32 1.15
CA GLN A 36 -3.99 7.49 0.61
C GLN A 36 -3.47 6.38 -0.31
N LEU A 37 -2.50 6.69 -1.17
CA LEU A 37 -1.86 5.69 -2.03
C LEU A 37 -1.15 4.63 -1.19
N LEU A 38 -0.36 5.06 -0.21
CA LEU A 38 0.44 4.16 0.61
C LEU A 38 -0.45 3.26 1.48
N ASP A 39 -1.55 3.79 2.05
CA ASP A 39 -2.54 3.00 2.76
C ASP A 39 -3.15 1.92 1.84
N SER A 40 -3.47 2.29 0.60
CA SER A 40 -3.99 1.35 -0.41
C SER A 40 -2.96 0.26 -0.81
N MET A 41 -1.66 0.56 -0.75
CA MET A 41 -0.57 -0.39 -1.03
C MET A 41 -0.26 -1.34 0.14
N LEU A 42 -0.44 -0.89 1.38
CA LEU A 42 -0.05 -1.66 2.57
C LEU A 42 -1.24 -2.35 3.26
N GLN A 43 -2.31 -2.62 2.51
CA GLN A 43 -3.42 -3.43 3.01
C GLN A 43 -2.93 -4.84 3.39
N TYR A 44 -3.33 -5.28 4.59
CA TYR A 44 -3.04 -6.63 5.09
C TYR A 44 -3.68 -7.71 4.22
N ASP A 45 -4.94 -7.53 3.86
CA ASP A 45 -5.64 -8.43 2.93
C ASP A 45 -5.10 -8.19 1.52
N PRO A 46 -4.44 -9.18 0.90
CA PRO A 46 -3.85 -9.01 -0.42
C PRO A 46 -4.90 -8.67 -1.49
N ASN A 47 -6.16 -9.10 -1.33
CA ASN A 47 -7.23 -8.78 -2.27
C ASN A 47 -7.68 -7.31 -2.21
N LYS A 48 -7.38 -6.63 -1.10
CA LYS A 48 -7.69 -5.19 -0.92
C LYS A 48 -6.54 -4.29 -1.37
N ARG A 49 -5.37 -4.87 -1.64
CA ARG A 49 -4.20 -4.11 -2.07
C ARG A 49 -4.42 -3.55 -3.48
N ILE A 50 -4.11 -2.28 -3.67
CA ILE A 50 -4.14 -1.66 -5.00
C ILE A 50 -3.17 -2.40 -5.94
N SER A 51 -3.61 -2.66 -7.17
CA SER A 51 -2.72 -3.24 -8.19
C SER A 51 -1.70 -2.20 -8.65
N ALA A 52 -0.53 -2.65 -9.13
CA ALA A 52 0.47 -1.74 -9.69
C ALA A 52 -0.11 -0.87 -10.82
N LYS A 53 -0.94 -1.47 -11.70
CA LYS A 53 -1.64 -0.75 -12.77
C LYS A 53 -2.51 0.39 -12.23
N ASN A 54 -3.30 0.14 -11.19
CA ASN A 54 -4.18 1.16 -10.62
C ASN A 54 -3.39 2.20 -9.81
N ALA A 55 -2.31 1.80 -9.14
CA ALA A 55 -1.43 2.70 -8.40
C ALA A 55 -0.78 3.75 -9.32
N MET A 56 -0.36 3.36 -10.52
CA MET A 56 0.19 4.30 -11.51
C MET A 56 -0.83 5.36 -11.97
N LEU A 57 -2.13 5.06 -11.87
CA LEU A 57 -3.21 5.99 -12.21
C LEU A 57 -3.62 6.89 -11.04
N HIS A 58 -2.98 6.73 -9.87
CA HIS A 58 -3.32 7.48 -8.67
C HIS A 58 -2.93 8.96 -8.80
N GLN A 59 -3.73 9.85 -8.21
CA GLN A 59 -3.54 11.30 -8.25
C GLN A 59 -2.16 11.75 -7.71
N TRP A 60 -1.56 10.97 -6.82
CA TRP A 60 -0.23 11.24 -6.30
C TRP A 60 0.85 11.31 -7.38
N PHE A 61 0.66 10.64 -8.52
CA PHE A 61 1.57 10.69 -9.66
C PHE A 61 1.13 11.67 -10.76
N SER A 62 0.19 12.59 -10.46
CA SER A 62 -0.36 13.50 -11.47
C SER A 62 0.66 14.49 -12.02
N ASP A 63 1.63 14.89 -11.20
CA ASP A 63 2.72 15.82 -11.50
C ASP A 63 3.98 15.15 -12.09
N VAL A 64 4.02 13.81 -12.13
CA VAL A 64 5.13 13.08 -12.74
C VAL A 64 5.14 13.31 -14.26
N PRO A 65 6.28 13.75 -14.84
CA PRO A 65 6.42 13.97 -16.28
C PRO A 65 6.08 12.74 -17.12
N PRO A 66 5.46 12.90 -18.30
CA PRO A 66 5.10 11.79 -19.17
C PRO A 66 6.29 10.90 -19.54
N GLU A 67 7.48 11.48 -19.72
CA GLU A 67 8.71 10.77 -20.07
C GLU A 67 9.05 9.70 -19.02
N ILE A 68 8.84 10.01 -17.74
CA ILE A 68 9.06 9.08 -16.63
C ILE A 68 7.98 8.00 -16.59
N LYS A 69 6.73 8.35 -16.92
CA LYS A 69 5.62 7.39 -16.97
C LYS A 69 5.82 6.35 -18.07
N GLU A 70 6.35 6.75 -19.22
CA GLU A 70 6.57 5.84 -20.35
C GLU A 70 7.75 4.88 -20.15
N LEU A 71 8.78 5.24 -19.36
CA LEU A 71 9.89 4.34 -19.03
C LEU A 71 9.43 3.07 -18.30
N SER A 72 8.35 3.16 -17.53
CA SER A 72 7.79 2.00 -16.80
C SER A 72 7.16 0.94 -17.72
N LYS A 73 6.94 1.24 -19.00
CA LYS A 73 6.32 0.34 -19.99
C LYS A 73 7.32 -0.45 -20.84
N VAL A 74 8.63 -0.22 -20.67
CA VAL A 74 9.69 -0.83 -21.49
C VAL A 74 10.26 -2.12 -20.85
N GLY A 75 9.57 -2.69 -19.85
CA GLY A 75 9.94 -3.94 -19.18
C GLY A 75 9.22 -5.16 -19.74
#